data_AF-A0A7J5B0F4-F1
#
_entry.id   AF-A0A7J5B0F4-F1
#
_cell.length_a   1.000
_cell.length_b   1.000
_cell.length_c   1.000
_cell.angle_alpha   90.00
_cell.angle_beta   90.00
_cell.angle_gamma   90.00
#
_symmetry.space_group_name_H-M   'P 1'
#
loop_
_entity.id
_entity.type
_entity.pdbx_description
1 polymer ?
#
loop_
_entity_poly.entity_id
_entity_poly.type
_entity_poly.pdbx_seq_one_letter_code
_entity_poly.pdbx_strand_id
1 'polypeptide(L)'
;MRGRYTRFALRRTGQAVIVVLLAYVFTFFVISVLPGDPVTSTLRNPENGFTEEEIARIVAYYGLDQPLLVQLWGSLTRFVVGDFGVSLRSNLPVADLIGDALPSTLALAGSALLVAVVLAALIAFGTQVLPVRYGQGLLRAFPSLFLSVPNFVIGLLLITVFAFGLCLFRIVDPESGWATFFAAVALGIPVSAQIAEVLITNLDHASSQEYASVARSRGLTQRRLFTRHLLKPSALPAVTVLALTVGELLGGSLITEAVFGRSGIGSVVQRAVASQDLPVLQAVVGLAAVVFVVVNLLADLAYPILDPRVDIEGNRKKGGPVIGDGDASASASASASASAPERAKASAASQSSPSDSLEPDSPLKPDSPLKEEASIV
;
A
#
# COMPACT_ATOMS: atom_id res chain seq x y z
N MET A 1 -18.05 -1.21 -31.59
CA MET A 1 -17.54 -1.58 -30.26
C MET A 1 -16.03 -1.90 -30.26
N ARG A 2 -15.51 -2.80 -31.12
CA ARG A 2 -14.07 -3.15 -31.19
C ARG A 2 -13.11 -1.95 -31.39
N GLY A 3 -13.47 -0.98 -32.24
CA GLY A 3 -12.64 0.22 -32.49
C GLY A 3 -12.52 1.19 -31.29
N ARG A 4 -13.56 1.27 -30.44
CA ARG A 4 -13.54 2.13 -29.24
C ARG A 4 -12.72 1.51 -28.12
N TYR A 5 -12.87 0.19 -27.94
CA TYR A 5 -12.11 -0.57 -26.94
C TYR A 5 -10.61 -0.61 -27.25
N THR A 6 -10.23 -0.79 -28.51
CA THR A 6 -8.81 -0.76 -28.94
C THR A 6 -8.18 0.62 -28.73
N ARG A 7 -8.89 1.71 -29.04
CA ARG A 7 -8.42 3.08 -28.74
C ARG A 7 -8.26 3.33 -27.25
N PHE A 8 -9.20 2.84 -26.44
CA PHE A 8 -9.12 2.92 -24.98
C PHE A 8 -7.92 2.14 -24.44
N ALA A 9 -7.77 0.88 -24.85
CA ALA A 9 -6.65 0.03 -24.47
C ALA A 9 -5.31 0.66 -24.86
N LEU A 10 -5.16 1.12 -26.12
CA LEU A 10 -3.92 1.75 -26.58
C LEU A 10 -3.56 3.02 -25.80
N ARG A 11 -4.56 3.86 -25.49
CA ARG A 11 -4.36 5.05 -24.66
C ARG A 11 -3.91 4.68 -23.24
N ARG A 12 -4.54 3.68 -22.63
CA ARG A 12 -4.16 3.19 -21.29
C ARG A 12 -2.78 2.56 -21.29
N THR A 13 -2.42 1.77 -22.30
CA THR A 13 -1.07 1.22 -22.47
C THR A 13 -0.03 2.32 -22.66
N GLY A 14 -0.32 3.37 -23.44
CA GLY A 14 0.58 4.51 -23.59
C GLY A 14 0.80 5.25 -22.26
N GLN A 15 -0.27 5.48 -21.49
CA GLN A 15 -0.17 6.07 -20.14
C GLN A 15 0.63 5.18 -19.19
N ALA A 16 0.40 3.86 -19.23
CA ALA A 16 1.13 2.86 -18.46
C ALA A 16 2.65 2.94 -18.72
N VAL A 17 3.07 2.96 -19.99
CA VAL A 17 4.48 3.09 -20.36
C VAL A 17 5.07 4.40 -19.83
N ILE A 18 4.35 5.52 -19.96
CA ILE A 18 4.81 6.81 -19.43
C ILE A 18 5.01 6.76 -17.92
N VAL A 19 4.08 6.14 -17.17
CA VAL A 19 4.20 6.01 -15.71
C VAL A 19 5.43 5.21 -15.31
N VAL A 20 5.69 4.07 -15.98
CA VAL A 20 6.91 3.27 -15.72
C VAL A 20 8.17 4.06 -16.03
N LEU A 21 8.22 4.75 -17.17
CA LEU A 21 9.37 5.57 -17.55
C LEU A 21 9.62 6.70 -16.55
N LEU A 22 8.57 7.43 -16.15
CA LEU A 22 8.68 8.51 -15.18
C LEU A 22 9.12 7.98 -13.81
N ALA A 23 8.56 6.85 -13.36
CA ALA A 23 8.97 6.21 -12.11
C ALA A 23 10.45 5.82 -12.16
N TYR A 24 10.90 5.18 -13.24
CA TYR A 24 12.29 4.74 -13.40
C TYR A 24 13.27 5.94 -13.45
N VAL A 25 12.96 6.97 -14.24
CA VAL A 25 13.76 8.20 -14.33
C VAL A 25 13.81 8.90 -12.97
N PHE A 26 12.67 9.01 -12.29
CA PHE A 26 12.61 9.61 -10.97
C PHE A 26 13.48 8.84 -9.96
N THR A 27 13.35 7.51 -9.91
CA THR A 27 14.19 6.67 -9.05
C THR A 27 15.67 6.83 -9.37
N PHE A 28 16.03 6.87 -10.65
CA PHE A 28 17.42 7.08 -11.07
C PHE A 28 17.97 8.38 -10.49
N PHE A 29 17.25 9.49 -10.64
CA PHE A 29 17.69 10.79 -10.11
C PHE A 29 17.73 10.81 -8.58
N VAL A 30 16.74 10.23 -7.90
CA VAL A 30 16.74 10.14 -6.43
C VAL A 30 17.98 9.40 -5.94
N ILE A 31 18.32 8.29 -6.60
CA ILE A 31 19.52 7.51 -6.30
C ILE A 31 20.81 8.28 -6.65
N SER A 32 20.85 9.01 -7.78
CA SER A 32 22.02 9.79 -8.18
C SER A 32 22.31 10.99 -7.28
N VAL A 33 21.30 11.49 -6.55
CA VAL A 33 21.42 12.66 -5.65
C VAL A 33 21.74 12.24 -4.21
N LEU A 34 21.72 10.94 -3.90
CA LEU A 34 22.07 10.44 -2.56
C LEU A 34 23.50 10.89 -2.19
N PRO A 35 23.70 11.53 -1.02
CA PRO A 35 25.02 11.99 -0.61
C PRO A 35 25.95 10.82 -0.25
N GLY A 36 27.22 10.97 -0.63
CA GLY A 36 28.19 9.87 -0.68
C GLY A 36 28.21 9.30 -2.10
N ASP A 37 29.36 8.85 -2.60
CA ASP A 37 29.41 8.07 -3.83
C ASP A 37 29.29 6.59 -3.42
N PRO A 38 28.07 6.03 -3.26
CA PRO A 38 27.89 4.69 -2.74
C PRO A 38 28.50 3.65 -3.68
N VAL A 39 28.60 3.96 -4.98
CA VAL A 39 29.15 3.02 -5.95
C VAL A 39 30.65 2.93 -5.81
N THR A 40 31.38 4.06 -5.82
CA THR A 40 32.84 4.00 -5.62
C THR A 40 33.21 3.60 -4.20
N SER A 41 32.42 3.98 -3.19
CA SER A 41 32.57 3.51 -1.81
C SER A 41 32.42 1.99 -1.69
N THR A 42 31.42 1.41 -2.37
CA THR A 42 31.19 -0.04 -2.35
C THR A 42 32.27 -0.77 -3.15
N LEU A 43 32.64 -0.26 -4.31
CA LEU A 43 33.69 -0.84 -5.16
C LEU A 43 35.07 -0.80 -4.50
N ARG A 44 35.38 0.27 -3.77
CA ARG A 44 36.68 0.47 -3.10
C ARG A 44 36.70 -0.02 -1.65
N ASN A 45 35.60 -0.59 -1.15
CA ASN A 45 35.58 -1.22 0.17
C ASN A 45 36.36 -2.55 0.12
N PRO A 46 37.47 -2.70 0.87
CA PRO A 46 38.27 -3.92 0.88
C PRO A 46 37.47 -5.18 1.27
N GLU A 47 36.39 -5.04 2.05
CA GLU A 47 35.56 -6.17 2.46
C GLU A 47 34.78 -6.82 1.30
N ASN A 48 34.56 -6.10 0.20
CA ASN A 48 33.83 -6.64 -0.96
C ASN A 48 34.75 -7.40 -1.94
N GLY A 49 36.08 -7.33 -1.77
CA GLY A 49 37.05 -8.19 -2.46
C GLY A 49 37.21 -7.95 -3.97
N PHE A 50 36.77 -6.81 -4.51
CA PHE A 50 36.92 -6.48 -5.92
C PHE A 50 38.38 -6.23 -6.30
N THR A 51 38.83 -6.87 -7.38
CA THR A 51 40.11 -6.54 -8.02
C THR A 51 40.01 -5.23 -8.80
N GLU A 52 41.12 -4.52 -9.00
CA GLU A 52 41.13 -3.25 -9.74
C GLU A 52 40.60 -3.41 -11.19
N GLU A 53 40.83 -4.58 -11.79
CA GLU A 53 40.30 -4.94 -13.11
C GLU A 53 38.77 -5.14 -13.12
N GLU A 54 38.20 -5.67 -12.03
CA GLU A 54 36.75 -5.79 -11.86
C GLU A 54 36.11 -4.42 -11.62
N ILE A 55 36.73 -3.57 -10.81
CA ILE A 55 36.27 -2.20 -10.57
C ILE A 55 36.20 -1.44 -11.91
N ALA A 56 37.26 -1.48 -12.72
CA ALA A 56 37.29 -0.82 -14.02
C ALA A 56 36.19 -1.34 -14.98
N ARG A 57 35.92 -2.66 -14.97
CA ARG A 57 34.83 -3.25 -15.75
C ARG A 57 33.46 -2.77 -15.30
N ILE A 58 33.22 -2.69 -13.98
CA ILE A 58 31.93 -2.25 -13.42
C ILE A 58 31.69 -0.77 -13.70
N VAL A 59 32.73 0.07 -13.55
CA VAL A 59 32.68 1.50 -13.89
C VAL A 59 32.33 1.71 -15.36
N ALA A 60 32.99 0.97 -16.26
CA ALA A 60 32.71 1.04 -17.69
C ALA A 60 31.30 0.51 -18.04
N TYR A 61 30.85 -0.56 -17.38
CA TYR A 61 29.53 -1.15 -17.61
C TYR A 61 28.38 -0.22 -17.20
N TYR A 62 28.46 0.40 -16.00
CA TYR A 62 27.45 1.35 -15.55
C TYR A 62 27.62 2.75 -16.15
N GLY A 63 28.80 3.05 -16.72
CA GLY A 63 29.11 4.35 -17.29
C GLY A 63 29.32 5.43 -16.23
N LEU A 64 29.83 5.07 -15.05
CA LEU A 64 29.93 5.96 -13.89
C LEU A 64 30.81 7.18 -14.15
N ASP A 65 31.75 7.09 -15.10
CA ASP A 65 32.62 8.19 -15.53
C ASP A 65 31.95 9.16 -16.53
N GLN A 66 30.73 8.86 -16.97
CA GLN A 66 30.02 9.63 -17.99
C GLN A 66 29.01 10.60 -17.38
N PRO A 67 28.57 11.65 -18.11
CA PRO A 67 27.52 12.54 -17.64
C PRO A 67 26.22 11.79 -17.29
N LEU A 68 25.50 12.25 -16.26
CA LEU A 68 24.28 11.60 -15.74
C LEU A 68 23.23 11.28 -16.81
N LEU A 69 23.08 12.15 -17.82
CA LEU A 69 22.13 11.91 -18.92
C LEU A 69 22.51 10.70 -19.77
N VAL A 70 23.80 10.45 -19.97
CA VAL A 70 24.30 9.30 -20.73
C VAL A 70 24.12 8.02 -19.92
N GLN A 71 24.41 8.09 -18.61
CA GLN A 71 24.14 6.99 -17.67
C GLN A 71 22.65 6.62 -17.66
N LEU A 72 21.76 7.61 -17.60
CA LEU A 72 20.32 7.40 -17.64
C LEU A 72 19.90 6.69 -18.93
N TRP A 73 20.38 7.16 -20.09
CA TRP A 73 20.03 6.56 -21.37
C TRP A 73 20.52 5.10 -21.49
N GLY A 74 21.75 4.82 -21.06
CA GLY A 74 22.29 3.46 -21.00
C GLY A 74 21.49 2.56 -20.06
N SER A 75 21.17 3.06 -18.87
CA SER A 75 20.37 2.35 -17.87
C SER A 75 18.96 2.05 -18.36
N LEU A 76 18.32 3.02 -19.02
CA LEU A 76 16.97 2.87 -19.57
C LEU A 76 16.95 1.84 -20.71
N THR A 77 17.96 1.85 -21.58
CA THR A 77 18.08 0.89 -22.69
C THR A 77 18.24 -0.54 -22.14
N ARG A 78 19.09 -0.73 -21.12
CA ARG A 78 19.26 -2.02 -20.43
C ARG A 78 17.96 -2.49 -19.78
N PHE A 79 17.27 -1.60 -19.07
CA PHE A 79 15.99 -1.89 -18.42
C PHE A 79 14.93 -2.39 -19.41
N VAL A 80 14.84 -1.77 -20.60
CA VAL A 80 13.87 -2.19 -21.64
C VAL A 80 14.18 -3.58 -22.20
N VAL A 81 15.44 -3.97 -22.26
CA VAL A 81 15.87 -5.30 -22.73
C VAL A 81 15.81 -6.36 -21.60
N GLY A 82 15.52 -5.94 -20.37
CA GLY A 82 15.46 -6.81 -19.19
C GLY A 82 16.81 -7.06 -18.53
N ASP A 83 17.83 -6.26 -18.87
CA ASP A 83 19.11 -6.26 -18.17
C ASP A 83 19.04 -5.28 -16.98
N PHE A 84 18.99 -5.84 -15.78
CA PHE A 84 18.94 -5.09 -14.52
C PHE A 84 20.33 -4.84 -13.91
N GLY A 85 21.39 -5.29 -14.58
CA GLY A 85 22.75 -5.24 -14.08
C GLY A 85 23.06 -6.35 -13.07
N VAL A 86 24.16 -6.11 -12.36
CA VAL A 86 24.75 -7.02 -11.36
C VAL A 86 24.75 -6.33 -10.00
N SER A 87 24.32 -7.07 -8.98
CA SER A 87 24.37 -6.67 -7.57
C SER A 87 25.81 -6.39 -7.15
N LEU A 88 26.06 -5.21 -6.60
CA LEU A 88 27.40 -4.82 -6.14
C LEU A 88 27.77 -5.49 -4.82
N ARG A 89 26.79 -6.05 -4.11
CA ARG A 89 27.03 -6.75 -2.83
C ARG A 89 27.23 -8.25 -3.01
N SER A 90 26.44 -8.89 -3.88
CA SER A 90 26.45 -10.35 -4.05
C SER A 90 27.12 -10.81 -5.33
N ASN A 91 27.50 -9.90 -6.25
CA ASN A 91 28.08 -10.24 -7.55
C ASN A 91 27.23 -11.18 -8.41
N LEU A 92 25.91 -11.19 -8.17
CA LEU A 92 24.94 -11.97 -8.92
C LEU A 92 24.12 -11.06 -9.84
N PRO A 93 23.68 -11.56 -11.01
CA PRO A 93 22.72 -10.85 -11.84
C PRO A 93 21.47 -10.50 -11.03
N VAL A 94 21.03 -9.24 -11.13
CA VAL A 94 19.85 -8.77 -10.37
C VAL A 94 18.58 -9.49 -10.84
N ALA A 95 18.53 -9.91 -12.11
CA ALA A 95 17.45 -10.72 -12.66
C ALA A 95 17.27 -12.04 -11.89
N ASP A 96 18.37 -12.71 -11.52
CA ASP A 96 18.32 -13.98 -10.79
C ASP A 96 17.83 -13.77 -9.35
N LEU A 97 18.33 -12.73 -8.68
CA LEU A 97 17.88 -12.36 -7.33
C LEU A 97 16.37 -12.08 -7.27
N ILE A 98 15.85 -11.39 -8.29
CA ILE A 98 14.41 -11.12 -8.43
C ILE A 98 13.67 -12.42 -8.76
N GLY A 99 14.19 -13.22 -9.69
CA GLY A 99 13.58 -14.48 -10.13
C GLY A 99 13.41 -15.49 -9.00
N ASP A 100 14.38 -15.59 -8.10
CA ASP A 100 14.34 -16.48 -6.94
C ASP A 100 13.34 -15.99 -5.87
N ALA A 101 13.21 -14.67 -5.71
CA ALA A 101 12.37 -14.06 -4.69
C ALA A 101 10.89 -13.91 -5.11
N LEU A 102 10.63 -13.75 -6.41
CA LEU A 102 9.31 -13.45 -6.96
C LEU A 102 8.24 -14.51 -6.63
N PRO A 103 8.51 -15.84 -6.69
CA PRO A 103 7.51 -16.85 -6.36
C PRO A 103 6.99 -16.77 -4.92
N SER A 104 7.86 -16.49 -3.94
CA SER A 104 7.45 -16.36 -2.54
C SER A 104 6.53 -15.15 -2.33
N THR A 105 6.84 -14.02 -2.97
CA THR A 105 5.99 -12.83 -2.94
C THR A 105 4.64 -13.05 -3.62
N LEU A 106 4.62 -13.72 -4.79
CA LEU A 106 3.38 -14.04 -5.50
C LEU A 106 2.50 -15.02 -4.71
N ALA A 107 3.09 -16.04 -4.08
CA ALA A 107 2.37 -16.97 -3.22
C ALA A 107 1.73 -16.24 -2.03
N LEU A 108 2.48 -15.33 -1.39
CA LEU A 108 1.97 -14.53 -0.28
C LEU A 108 0.88 -13.56 -0.74
N ALA A 109 1.09 -12.80 -1.82
CA ALA A 109 0.11 -11.84 -2.32
C ALA A 109 -1.18 -12.52 -2.77
N GLY A 110 -1.08 -13.64 -3.50
CA GLY A 110 -2.23 -14.42 -3.95
C GLY A 110 -3.03 -15.04 -2.80
N SER A 111 -2.34 -15.60 -1.80
CA SER A 111 -3.00 -16.15 -0.62
C SER A 111 -3.62 -15.06 0.25
N ALA A 112 -2.96 -13.91 0.41
CA ALA A 112 -3.49 -12.76 1.14
C ALA A 112 -4.75 -12.18 0.46
N LEU A 113 -4.75 -12.09 -0.88
CA LEU A 113 -5.92 -11.67 -1.65
C LEU A 113 -7.10 -12.63 -1.43
N LEU A 114 -6.84 -13.94 -1.43
CA LEU A 114 -7.88 -14.94 -1.16
C LEU A 114 -8.44 -14.78 0.25
N VAL A 115 -7.57 -14.64 1.27
CA VAL A 115 -8.00 -14.39 2.65
C VAL A 115 -8.80 -13.10 2.74
N ALA A 116 -8.37 -12.03 2.07
CA ALA A 116 -9.03 -10.75 2.09
C ALA A 116 -10.46 -10.82 1.53
N VAL A 117 -10.63 -11.47 0.37
CA VAL A 117 -11.94 -11.67 -0.26
C VAL A 117 -12.85 -12.54 0.61
N VAL A 118 -12.31 -13.62 1.18
CA VAL A 118 -13.09 -14.51 2.06
C VAL A 118 -13.54 -13.77 3.32
N LEU A 119 -12.63 -13.07 4.00
CA LEU A 119 -12.96 -12.29 5.19
C LEU A 119 -13.98 -11.20 4.89
N ALA A 120 -13.79 -10.44 3.80
CA ALA A 120 -14.71 -9.39 3.40
C ALA A 120 -16.11 -9.93 3.10
N ALA A 121 -16.20 -11.04 2.37
CA ALA A 121 -17.46 -11.71 2.07
C ALA A 121 -18.14 -12.26 3.32
N LEU A 122 -17.39 -12.86 4.25
CA LEU A 122 -17.92 -13.38 5.53
C LEU A 122 -18.47 -12.26 6.42
N ILE A 123 -17.72 -11.17 6.57
CA ILE A 123 -18.16 -10.00 7.35
C ILE A 123 -19.41 -9.41 6.70
N ALA A 124 -19.38 -9.12 5.40
CA ALA A 124 -20.51 -8.54 4.68
C ALA A 124 -21.76 -9.43 4.72
N PHE A 125 -21.62 -10.74 4.50
CA PHE A 125 -22.71 -11.70 4.64
C PHE A 125 -23.27 -11.71 6.06
N GLY A 126 -22.39 -11.73 7.07
CA GLY A 126 -22.77 -11.68 8.47
C GLY A 126 -23.57 -10.41 8.80
N THR A 127 -23.19 -9.25 8.27
CA THR A 127 -23.95 -8.00 8.47
C THR A 127 -25.37 -8.05 7.90
N GLN A 128 -25.63 -8.89 6.91
CA GLN A 128 -26.96 -9.02 6.30
C GLN A 128 -27.82 -10.09 6.95
N VAL A 129 -27.22 -11.13 7.52
CA VAL A 129 -27.94 -12.30 8.04
C VAL A 129 -28.12 -12.26 9.56
N LEU A 130 -27.19 -11.65 10.30
CA LEU A 130 -27.31 -11.57 11.75
C LEU A 130 -28.34 -10.51 12.18
N PRO A 131 -29.17 -10.79 13.20
CA PRO A 131 -30.05 -9.78 13.79
C PRO A 131 -29.26 -8.62 14.40
N VAL A 132 -29.82 -7.41 14.32
CA VAL A 132 -29.25 -6.16 14.88
C VAL A 132 -28.76 -6.36 16.32
N ARG A 133 -29.54 -7.08 17.13
CA ARG A 133 -29.31 -7.33 18.56
C ARG A 133 -28.20 -8.34 18.91
N TYR A 134 -27.70 -9.15 17.97
CA TYR A 134 -26.82 -10.30 18.29
C TYR A 134 -25.45 -10.30 17.60
N GLY A 135 -24.99 -9.16 17.06
CA GLY A 135 -23.63 -9.04 16.54
C GLY A 135 -23.47 -8.28 15.23
N GLN A 136 -24.57 -7.80 14.64
CA GLN A 136 -24.49 -6.98 13.42
C GLN A 136 -23.66 -5.72 13.63
N GLY A 137 -23.80 -5.03 14.77
CA GLY A 137 -23.00 -3.86 15.12
C GLY A 137 -21.51 -4.18 15.27
N LEU A 138 -21.17 -5.33 15.87
CA LEU A 138 -19.79 -5.77 16.02
C LEU A 138 -19.14 -6.09 14.67
N LEU A 139 -19.87 -6.78 13.78
CA LEU A 139 -19.39 -7.09 12.43
C LEU A 139 -19.12 -5.82 11.61
N ARG A 140 -19.95 -4.78 11.78
CA ARG A 140 -19.77 -3.48 11.13
C ARG A 140 -18.57 -2.70 11.69
N ALA A 141 -18.10 -3.02 12.90
CA ALA A 141 -16.92 -2.40 13.49
C ALA A 141 -15.60 -3.02 13.01
N PHE A 142 -15.60 -4.28 12.53
CA PHE A 142 -14.37 -4.96 12.11
C PHE A 142 -13.57 -4.23 11.04
N PRO A 143 -14.16 -3.69 9.94
CA PRO A 143 -13.39 -2.95 8.95
C PRO A 143 -12.61 -1.79 9.57
N SER A 144 -13.26 -0.97 10.40
CA SER A 144 -12.60 0.16 11.08
C SER A 144 -11.51 -0.31 12.05
N LEU A 145 -11.74 -1.41 12.78
CA LEU A 145 -10.74 -2.00 13.67
C LEU A 145 -9.51 -2.50 12.90
N PHE A 146 -9.73 -3.21 11.78
CA PHE A 146 -8.66 -3.74 10.95
C PHE A 146 -7.81 -2.64 10.33
N LEU A 147 -8.42 -1.52 9.91
CA LEU A 147 -7.69 -0.34 9.40
C LEU A 147 -6.92 0.41 10.50
N SER A 148 -7.39 0.33 11.75
CA SER A 148 -6.77 1.04 12.88
C SER A 148 -5.49 0.36 13.38
N VAL A 149 -5.29 -0.94 13.09
CA VAL A 149 -4.12 -1.70 13.56
C VAL A 149 -3.06 -1.74 12.45
N PRO A 150 -1.82 -1.29 12.70
CA PRO A 150 -0.75 -1.40 11.73
C PRO A 150 -0.47 -2.86 11.32
N ASN A 151 -0.23 -3.11 10.03
CA ASN A 151 -0.04 -4.45 9.48
C ASN A 151 1.06 -5.27 10.21
N PHE A 152 2.18 -4.65 10.55
CA PHE A 152 3.27 -5.34 11.25
C PHE A 152 2.88 -5.78 12.68
N VAL A 153 1.98 -5.04 13.35
CA VAL A 153 1.48 -5.38 14.69
C VAL A 153 0.60 -6.62 14.60
N ILE A 154 -0.26 -6.70 13.59
CA ILE A 154 -1.08 -7.89 13.30
C ILE A 154 -0.16 -9.09 13.09
N GLY A 155 0.88 -8.94 12.24
CA GLY A 155 1.87 -9.99 12.00
C GLY A 155 2.59 -10.45 13.26
N LEU A 156 3.09 -9.51 14.08
CA LEU A 156 3.79 -9.83 15.32
C LEU A 156 2.88 -10.54 16.34
N LEU A 157 1.61 -10.13 16.44
CA LEU A 157 0.63 -10.80 17.29
C LEU A 157 0.38 -12.22 16.80
N LEU A 158 0.18 -12.42 15.49
CA LEU A 158 -0.02 -13.74 14.91
C LEU A 158 1.18 -14.66 15.18
N ILE A 159 2.40 -14.16 15.03
CA ILE A 159 3.62 -14.91 15.37
C ILE A 159 3.65 -15.25 16.86
N THR A 160 3.41 -14.27 17.73
CA THR A 160 3.47 -14.47 19.19
C THR A 160 2.47 -15.52 19.66
N VAL A 161 1.22 -15.45 19.18
CA VAL A 161 0.16 -16.36 19.60
C VAL A 161 0.29 -17.73 18.93
N PHE A 162 0.49 -17.77 17.61
CA PHE A 162 0.37 -19.02 16.85
C PHE A 162 1.71 -19.72 16.61
N ALA A 163 2.83 -19.00 16.54
CA ALA A 163 4.15 -19.63 16.43
C ALA A 163 4.72 -19.98 17.82
N PHE A 164 4.71 -19.01 18.76
CA PHE A 164 5.32 -19.22 20.07
C PHE A 164 4.34 -19.77 21.12
N GLY A 165 3.10 -19.27 21.15
CA GLY A 165 2.10 -19.73 22.11
C GLY A 165 1.55 -21.13 21.79
N LEU A 166 1.00 -21.30 20.59
CA LEU A 166 0.32 -22.53 20.15
C LEU A 166 1.19 -23.48 19.33
N CYS A 167 2.41 -23.07 18.95
CA CYS A 167 3.35 -23.88 18.17
C CYS A 167 2.77 -24.46 16.86
N LEU A 168 1.84 -23.77 16.21
CA LEU A 168 1.22 -24.20 14.96
C LEU A 168 2.18 -24.14 13.76
N PHE A 169 3.17 -23.25 13.81
CA PHE A 169 4.20 -23.14 12.80
C PHE A 169 5.52 -22.66 13.41
N ARG A 170 6.61 -22.82 12.66
CA ARG A 170 7.96 -22.42 13.07
C ARG A 170 8.42 -21.26 12.20
N ILE A 171 8.97 -20.21 12.81
CA ILE A 171 9.50 -19.04 12.09
C ILE A 171 10.73 -19.41 11.25
N VAL A 172 11.47 -20.43 11.67
CA VAL A 172 12.67 -20.93 10.96
C VAL A 172 12.33 -21.58 9.61
N ASP A 173 11.08 -22.01 9.41
CA ASP A 173 10.58 -22.55 8.14
C ASP A 173 9.48 -21.63 7.56
N PRO A 174 9.87 -20.44 7.05
CA PRO A 174 8.93 -19.38 6.69
C PRO A 174 8.10 -19.71 5.45
N GLU A 175 8.52 -20.70 4.64
CA GLU A 175 7.83 -21.16 3.43
C GLU A 175 6.85 -22.31 3.69
N SER A 176 6.73 -22.76 4.95
CA SER A 176 5.70 -23.72 5.35
C SER A 176 4.29 -23.23 5.02
N GLY A 177 3.38 -24.16 4.71
CA GLY A 177 1.98 -23.81 4.40
C GLY A 177 1.27 -23.06 5.54
N TRP A 178 1.54 -23.42 6.79
CA TRP A 178 0.98 -22.71 7.95
C TRP A 178 1.58 -21.32 8.12
N ALA A 179 2.90 -21.17 7.95
CA ALA A 179 3.56 -19.86 8.01
C ALA A 179 3.01 -18.94 6.91
N THR A 180 2.84 -19.46 5.69
CA THR A 180 2.24 -18.75 4.56
C THR A 180 0.79 -18.35 4.86
N PHE A 181 -0.01 -19.25 5.45
CA PHE A 181 -1.39 -18.94 5.83
C PHE A 181 -1.46 -17.79 6.84
N PHE A 182 -0.65 -17.81 7.91
CA PHE A 182 -0.67 -16.73 8.90
C PHE A 182 -0.09 -15.42 8.38
N ALA A 183 0.92 -15.46 7.51
CA ALA A 183 1.42 -14.29 6.79
C ALA A 183 0.34 -13.71 5.86
N ALA A 184 -0.39 -14.57 5.15
CA ALA A 184 -1.52 -14.17 4.32
C ALA A 184 -2.67 -13.58 5.12
N VAL A 185 -2.94 -14.09 6.33
CA VAL A 185 -3.92 -13.51 7.26
C VAL A 185 -3.47 -12.13 7.74
N ALA A 186 -2.19 -11.96 8.11
CA ALA A 186 -1.65 -10.67 8.51
C ALA A 186 -1.88 -9.60 7.44
N LEU A 187 -1.47 -9.90 6.20
CA LEU A 187 -1.61 -9.01 5.05
C LEU A 187 -3.06 -8.85 4.56
N GLY A 188 -3.85 -9.92 4.66
CA GLY A 188 -5.22 -9.97 4.16
C GLY A 188 -6.22 -9.25 5.07
N ILE A 189 -5.95 -9.11 6.37
CA ILE A 189 -6.86 -8.43 7.31
C ILE A 189 -7.10 -6.95 6.91
N PRO A 190 -6.07 -6.08 6.75
CA PRO A 190 -6.28 -4.70 6.33
C PRO A 190 -6.94 -4.58 4.96
N VAL A 191 -6.56 -5.45 4.01
CA VAL A 191 -7.14 -5.45 2.65
C VAL A 191 -8.60 -5.87 2.67
N SER A 192 -8.97 -6.84 3.52
CA SER A 192 -10.36 -7.26 3.71
C SER A 192 -11.24 -6.11 4.19
N ALA A 193 -10.70 -5.21 5.00
CA ALA A 193 -11.43 -4.10 5.57
C ALA A 193 -11.95 -3.14 4.49
N GLN A 194 -11.08 -2.73 3.57
CA GLN A 194 -11.44 -1.83 2.47
C GLN A 194 -12.54 -2.44 1.58
N ILE A 195 -12.39 -3.73 1.25
CA ILE A 195 -13.37 -4.46 0.42
C ILE A 195 -14.69 -4.63 1.18
N ALA A 196 -14.64 -4.99 2.46
CA ALA A 196 -15.81 -5.22 3.30
C ALA A 196 -16.61 -3.93 3.49
N GLU A 197 -15.95 -2.80 3.77
CA GLU A 197 -16.60 -1.51 3.99
C GLU A 197 -17.41 -1.07 2.76
N VAL A 198 -16.80 -1.19 1.58
CA VAL A 198 -17.46 -0.87 0.31
C VAL A 198 -18.60 -1.85 0.04
N LEU A 199 -18.40 -3.14 0.27
CA LEU A 199 -19.42 -4.16 0.04
C LEU A 199 -20.61 -3.98 0.99
N ILE A 200 -20.39 -3.71 2.27
CA ILE A 200 -21.44 -3.46 3.28
C ILE A 200 -22.25 -2.23 2.90
N THR A 201 -21.59 -1.13 2.54
CA THR A 201 -22.27 0.11 2.13
C THR A 201 -23.17 -0.11 0.92
N ASN A 202 -22.67 -0.84 -0.08
CA ASN A 202 -23.45 -1.15 -1.28
C ASN A 202 -24.55 -2.18 -1.03
N LEU A 203 -24.38 -3.10 -0.08
CA LEU A 203 -25.43 -4.03 0.34
C LEU A 203 -26.54 -3.31 1.08
N ASP A 204 -26.20 -2.39 1.97
CA ASP A 204 -27.19 -1.58 2.69
C ASP A 204 -28.00 -0.75 1.71
N HIS A 205 -27.34 -0.08 0.76
CA HIS A 205 -28.01 0.66 -0.30
C HIS A 205 -28.90 -0.23 -1.19
N ALA A 206 -28.44 -1.44 -1.56
CA ALA A 206 -29.23 -2.37 -2.35
C ALA A 206 -30.45 -2.92 -1.57
N SER A 207 -30.30 -3.15 -0.27
CA SER A 207 -31.33 -3.71 0.61
C SER A 207 -32.49 -2.75 0.89
N SER A 208 -32.27 -1.44 0.74
CA SER A 208 -33.28 -0.38 0.91
C SER A 208 -34.09 -0.10 -0.35
N GLN A 209 -33.72 -0.70 -1.49
CA GLN A 209 -34.42 -0.51 -2.77
C GLN A 209 -35.77 -1.25 -2.81
N GLU A 210 -36.69 -0.75 -3.63
CA GLU A 210 -38.05 -1.29 -3.77
C GLU A 210 -38.06 -2.77 -4.16
N TYR A 211 -37.17 -3.20 -5.07
CA TYR A 211 -37.10 -4.60 -5.50
C TYR A 211 -36.76 -5.56 -4.35
N ALA A 212 -35.98 -5.12 -3.37
CA ALA A 212 -35.63 -5.93 -2.20
C ALA A 212 -36.83 -6.09 -1.27
N SER A 213 -37.63 -5.03 -1.10
CA SER A 213 -38.89 -5.08 -0.34
C SER A 213 -39.94 -5.96 -1.00
N VAL A 214 -40.07 -5.93 -2.33
CA VAL A 214 -40.94 -6.86 -3.09
C VAL A 214 -40.45 -8.30 -2.98
N ALA A 215 -39.14 -8.54 -3.01
CA ALA A 215 -38.61 -9.88 -2.81
C ALA A 215 -38.90 -10.42 -1.39
N ARG A 216 -38.81 -9.57 -0.36
CA ARG A 216 -39.20 -9.93 1.02
C ARG A 216 -40.69 -10.24 1.14
N SER A 217 -41.57 -9.47 0.51
CA SER A 217 -43.02 -9.72 0.55
C SER A 217 -43.42 -11.02 -0.14
N ARG A 218 -42.61 -11.50 -1.09
CA ARG A 218 -42.74 -12.83 -1.71
C ARG A 218 -42.19 -13.98 -0.84
N GLY A 219 -41.78 -13.71 0.39
CA GLY A 219 -41.34 -14.74 1.36
C GLY A 219 -39.89 -15.21 1.18
N LEU A 220 -39.04 -14.46 0.46
CA LEU A 220 -37.63 -14.82 0.38
C LEU A 220 -36.94 -14.64 1.74
N THR A 221 -36.20 -15.66 2.16
CA THR A 221 -35.34 -15.58 3.35
C THR A 221 -34.18 -14.62 3.11
N GLN A 222 -33.67 -13.99 4.16
CA GLN A 222 -32.56 -13.02 4.09
C GLN A 222 -31.32 -13.59 3.39
N ARG A 223 -31.01 -14.88 3.61
CA ARG A 223 -29.91 -15.58 2.92
C ARG A 223 -30.14 -15.70 1.41
N ARG A 224 -31.38 -16.04 0.99
CA ARG A 224 -31.74 -16.13 -0.44
C ARG A 224 -31.81 -14.75 -1.09
N LEU A 225 -32.29 -13.73 -0.36
CA LEU A 225 -32.30 -12.34 -0.81
C LEU A 225 -30.87 -11.86 -1.09
N PHE A 226 -29.94 -12.12 -0.16
CA PHE A 226 -28.53 -11.80 -0.31
C PHE A 226 -27.92 -12.43 -1.56
N THR A 227 -27.92 -13.77 -1.66
CA THR A 227 -27.19 -14.46 -2.73
C THR A 227 -27.80 -14.25 -4.12
N ARG A 228 -29.13 -14.10 -4.20
CA ARG A 228 -29.84 -14.05 -5.48
C ARG A 228 -30.09 -12.63 -5.99
N HIS A 229 -30.23 -11.64 -5.11
CA HIS A 229 -30.67 -10.29 -5.49
C HIS A 229 -29.75 -9.16 -5.05
N LEU A 230 -29.03 -9.28 -3.93
CA LEU A 230 -28.19 -8.18 -3.41
C LEU A 230 -26.72 -8.32 -3.78
N LEU A 231 -26.17 -9.54 -3.76
CA LEU A 231 -24.73 -9.74 -3.91
C LEU A 231 -24.19 -9.24 -5.24
N LYS A 232 -24.86 -9.59 -6.36
CA LYS A 232 -24.40 -9.22 -7.70
C LYS A 232 -24.32 -7.69 -7.91
N PRO A 233 -25.38 -6.90 -7.66
CA PRO A 233 -25.30 -5.44 -7.84
C PRO A 233 -24.35 -4.78 -6.83
N SER A 234 -24.29 -5.27 -5.58
CA SER A 234 -23.43 -4.67 -4.55
C SER A 234 -21.95 -5.04 -4.69
N ALA A 235 -21.62 -6.13 -5.38
CA ALA A 235 -20.23 -6.55 -5.59
C ALA A 235 -19.51 -5.74 -6.68
N LEU A 236 -20.21 -5.08 -7.61
CA LEU A 236 -19.55 -4.36 -8.71
C LEU A 236 -18.58 -3.28 -8.22
N PRO A 237 -18.94 -2.39 -7.27
CA PRO A 237 -17.99 -1.42 -6.72
C PRO A 237 -16.90 -2.09 -5.88
N ALA A 238 -17.22 -3.16 -5.15
CA ALA A 238 -16.25 -3.91 -4.35
C ALA A 238 -15.17 -4.57 -5.22
N VAL A 239 -15.52 -5.07 -6.41
CA VAL A 239 -14.56 -5.62 -7.39
C VAL A 239 -13.64 -4.52 -7.93
N THR A 240 -14.13 -3.29 -8.05
CA THR A 240 -13.29 -2.14 -8.44
C THR A 240 -12.22 -1.87 -7.39
N VAL A 241 -12.63 -1.85 -6.12
CA VAL A 241 -11.73 -1.66 -4.97
C VAL A 241 -10.75 -2.83 -4.84
N LEU A 242 -11.23 -4.06 -5.06
CA LEU A 242 -10.36 -5.24 -5.12
C LEU A 242 -9.25 -5.07 -6.17
N ALA A 243 -9.59 -4.55 -7.35
CA ALA A 243 -8.62 -4.38 -8.41
C ALA A 243 -7.56 -3.30 -8.09
N LEU A 244 -7.95 -2.23 -7.38
CA LEU A 244 -7.03 -1.19 -6.91
C LEU A 244 -6.11 -1.68 -5.78
N THR A 245 -6.64 -2.52 -4.88
CA THR A 245 -5.88 -3.03 -3.71
C THR A 245 -4.82 -4.07 -4.06
N VAL A 246 -4.88 -4.71 -5.24
CA VAL A 246 -3.79 -5.62 -5.68
C VAL A 246 -2.45 -4.89 -5.80
N GLY A 247 -2.46 -3.60 -6.17
CA GLY A 247 -1.25 -2.78 -6.17
C GLY A 247 -0.69 -2.54 -4.76
N GLU A 248 -1.57 -2.35 -3.77
CA GLU A 248 -1.20 -2.17 -2.36
C GLU A 248 -0.62 -3.45 -1.73
N LEU A 249 -1.10 -4.62 -2.17
CA LEU A 249 -0.61 -5.92 -1.68
C LEU A 249 0.89 -6.12 -1.91
N LEU A 250 1.46 -5.57 -2.98
CA LEU A 250 2.91 -5.64 -3.26
C LEU A 250 3.71 -4.80 -2.27
N GLY A 251 3.20 -3.62 -1.88
CA GLY A 251 3.83 -2.79 -0.87
C GLY A 251 3.69 -3.40 0.54
N GLY A 252 2.50 -3.94 0.84
CA GLY A 252 2.23 -4.59 2.12
C GLY A 252 3.00 -5.92 2.30
N SER A 253 3.22 -6.67 1.22
CA SER A 253 3.97 -7.94 1.27
C SER A 253 5.40 -7.72 1.70
N LEU A 254 6.03 -6.58 1.35
CA LEU A 254 7.40 -6.26 1.76
C LEU A 254 7.57 -6.27 3.28
N ILE A 255 6.64 -5.63 3.99
CA ILE A 255 6.67 -5.57 5.46
C ILE A 255 6.34 -6.95 6.04
N THR A 256 5.33 -7.63 5.50
CA THR A 256 4.92 -8.95 5.99
C THR A 256 6.03 -10.00 5.80
N GLU A 257 6.75 -9.97 4.68
CA GLU A 257 7.89 -10.86 4.43
C GLU A 257 9.02 -10.63 5.43
N ALA A 258 9.35 -9.37 5.72
CA ALA A 258 10.37 -9.04 6.71
C ALA A 258 9.97 -9.52 8.12
N VAL A 259 8.70 -9.34 8.51
CA VAL A 259 8.19 -9.77 9.82
C VAL A 259 8.16 -11.30 9.97
N PHE A 260 7.76 -12.02 8.91
CA PHE A 260 7.70 -13.48 8.91
C PHE A 260 9.01 -14.16 8.49
N GLY A 261 10.07 -13.40 8.20
CA GLY A 261 11.36 -13.93 7.76
C GLY A 261 11.33 -14.63 6.38
N ARG A 262 10.38 -14.28 5.52
CA ARG A 262 10.22 -14.89 4.19
C ARG A 262 11.24 -14.35 3.19
N SER A 263 11.71 -15.21 2.29
CA SER A 263 12.68 -14.86 1.26
C SER A 263 11.99 -14.38 -0.03
N GLY A 264 11.23 -13.30 0.09
CA GLY A 264 10.57 -12.65 -1.05
C GLY A 264 11.27 -11.35 -1.48
N ILE A 265 10.64 -10.64 -2.42
CA ILE A 265 11.13 -9.37 -2.98
C ILE A 265 11.37 -8.33 -1.87
N GLY A 266 10.55 -8.35 -0.80
CA GLY A 266 10.73 -7.48 0.34
C GLY A 266 12.06 -7.66 1.05
N SER A 267 12.51 -8.91 1.20
CA SER A 267 13.83 -9.21 1.77
C SER A 267 14.98 -8.74 0.87
N VAL A 268 14.81 -8.84 -0.46
CA VAL A 268 15.78 -8.33 -1.45
C VAL A 268 15.88 -6.81 -1.33
N VAL A 269 14.75 -6.11 -1.25
CA VAL A 269 14.72 -4.65 -1.04
C VAL A 269 15.37 -4.29 0.29
N GLN A 270 15.00 -4.96 1.39
CA GLN A 270 15.55 -4.66 2.70
C GLN A 270 17.07 -4.75 2.71
N ARG A 271 17.63 -5.83 2.15
CA ARG A 271 19.09 -6.03 2.04
C ARG A 271 19.72 -4.98 1.12
N ALA A 272 19.10 -4.68 -0.02
CA ALA A 272 19.59 -3.69 -0.97
C ALA A 272 19.60 -2.26 -0.38
N VAL A 273 18.57 -1.89 0.40
CA VAL A 273 18.53 -0.62 1.12
C VAL A 273 19.63 -0.58 2.19
N ALA A 274 19.77 -1.65 2.98
CA ALA A 274 20.75 -1.72 4.06
C ALA A 274 22.21 -1.71 3.55
N SER A 275 22.46 -2.30 2.38
CA SER A 275 23.79 -2.37 1.75
C SER A 275 24.03 -1.30 0.68
N GLN A 276 23.06 -0.40 0.46
CA GLN A 276 23.09 0.62 -0.59
C GLN A 276 23.40 0.06 -2.00
N ASP A 277 22.86 -1.13 -2.31
CA ASP A 277 23.03 -1.80 -3.61
C ASP A 277 22.12 -1.14 -4.66
N LEU A 278 22.67 -0.12 -5.34
CA LEU A 278 21.90 0.72 -6.25
C LEU A 278 21.31 -0.01 -7.45
N PRO A 279 22.04 -0.91 -8.15
CA PRO A 279 21.46 -1.70 -9.23
C PRO A 279 20.20 -2.47 -8.80
N VAL A 280 20.25 -3.11 -7.62
CA VAL A 280 19.11 -3.86 -7.07
C VAL A 280 17.95 -2.92 -6.72
N LEU A 281 18.22 -1.78 -6.07
CA LEU A 281 17.16 -0.80 -5.74
C LEU A 281 16.47 -0.24 -6.99
N GLN A 282 17.25 0.16 -8.00
CA GLN A 282 16.72 0.67 -9.27
C GLN A 282 15.86 -0.39 -9.96
N ALA A 283 16.33 -1.64 -10.01
CA ALA A 283 15.61 -2.74 -10.62
C ALA A 283 14.31 -3.08 -9.90
N VAL A 284 14.33 -3.19 -8.56
CA VAL A 284 13.13 -3.56 -7.79
C VAL A 284 12.09 -2.45 -7.83
N VAL A 285 12.48 -1.18 -7.75
CA VAL A 285 11.53 -0.06 -7.88
C VAL A 285 10.96 0.01 -9.30
N GLY A 286 11.79 -0.17 -10.33
CA GLY A 286 11.34 -0.26 -11.72
C GLY A 286 10.37 -1.42 -11.94
N LEU A 287 10.67 -2.61 -11.40
CA LEU A 287 9.81 -3.77 -11.46
C LEU A 287 8.49 -3.53 -10.72
N ALA A 288 8.53 -2.96 -9.51
CA ALA A 288 7.34 -2.61 -8.75
C ALA A 288 6.44 -1.65 -9.55
N ALA A 289 7.02 -0.64 -10.22
CA ALA A 289 6.28 0.25 -11.11
C ALA A 289 5.64 -0.51 -12.27
N VAL A 290 6.38 -1.42 -12.93
CA VAL A 290 5.85 -2.27 -14.01
C VAL A 290 4.69 -3.12 -13.50
N VAL A 291 4.86 -3.85 -12.40
CA VAL A 291 3.83 -4.74 -11.85
C VAL A 291 2.60 -3.92 -11.45
N PHE A 292 2.77 -2.81 -10.75
CA PHE A 292 1.68 -1.92 -10.34
C PHE A 292 0.89 -1.41 -11.56
N VAL A 293 1.59 -0.98 -12.60
CA VAL A 293 0.98 -0.51 -13.84
C VAL A 293 0.28 -1.64 -14.60
N VAL A 294 0.86 -2.84 -14.66
CA VAL A 294 0.25 -4.01 -15.30
C VAL A 294 -1.05 -4.41 -14.58
N VAL A 295 -1.02 -4.48 -13.25
CA VAL A 295 -2.19 -4.77 -12.42
C VAL A 295 -3.30 -3.75 -12.67
N ASN A 296 -2.97 -2.45 -12.63
CA ASN A 296 -3.93 -1.40 -12.89
C ASN A 296 -4.44 -1.40 -14.33
N LEU A 297 -3.59 -1.71 -15.30
CA LEU A 297 -4.00 -1.83 -16.71
C LEU A 297 -4.98 -3.02 -16.87
N LEU A 298 -4.71 -4.15 -16.22
CA LEU A 298 -5.62 -5.30 -16.21
C LEU A 298 -6.97 -4.94 -15.55
N ALA A 299 -6.93 -4.20 -14.43
CA ALA A 299 -8.12 -3.69 -13.76
C ALA A 299 -8.95 -2.77 -14.68
N ASP A 300 -8.31 -1.74 -15.25
CA ASP A 300 -8.90 -0.78 -16.17
C ASP A 300 -9.48 -1.46 -17.41
N LEU A 301 -8.87 -2.55 -17.87
CA LEU A 301 -9.28 -3.28 -19.06
C LEU A 301 -10.39 -4.30 -18.78
N ALA A 302 -10.43 -4.85 -17.56
CA ALA A 302 -11.50 -5.72 -17.05
C ALA A 302 -12.76 -4.94 -16.68
N TYR A 303 -12.62 -3.68 -16.25
CA TYR A 303 -13.73 -2.87 -15.76
C TYR A 303 -14.88 -2.68 -16.76
N PRO A 304 -14.66 -2.38 -18.06
CA PRO A 304 -15.73 -2.26 -19.05
C PRO A 304 -16.44 -3.59 -19.37
N ILE A 305 -15.81 -4.73 -19.06
CA ILE A 305 -16.40 -6.06 -19.24
C ILE A 305 -17.32 -6.40 -18.06
N LEU A 306 -16.96 -5.93 -16.85
CA LEU A 306 -17.71 -6.15 -15.62
C LEU A 306 -18.90 -5.19 -15.48
N ASP A 307 -18.76 -3.93 -15.92
CA ASP A 307 -19.84 -2.95 -15.93
C ASP A 307 -19.98 -2.28 -17.32
N PRO A 308 -20.94 -2.73 -18.16
CA PRO A 308 -21.20 -2.12 -19.47
C PRO A 308 -21.85 -0.73 -19.40
N ARG A 309 -22.12 -0.17 -18.21
CA ARG A 309 -22.60 1.20 -18.03
C ARG A 309 -21.48 2.24 -18.07
N VAL A 310 -20.22 1.80 -18.03
CA VAL A 310 -19.05 2.67 -18.09
C VAL A 310 -18.87 3.12 -19.54
N ASP A 311 -19.27 4.35 -19.82
CA ASP A 311 -19.15 4.96 -21.14
C ASP A 311 -17.65 5.05 -21.53
N ILE A 312 -17.25 4.22 -22.50
CA ILE A 312 -15.88 4.13 -23.04
C ILE A 312 -15.45 5.45 -23.73
N GLU A 313 -16.38 6.37 -23.94
CA GLU A 313 -16.13 7.72 -24.45
C GLU A 313 -16.88 8.73 -23.59
N GLY A 314 -16.18 9.78 -23.13
CA GLY A 314 -16.78 10.91 -22.45
C GLY A 314 -17.85 11.57 -23.32
N ASN A 315 -19.09 11.12 -23.21
CA ASN A 315 -20.24 11.85 -23.71
C ASN A 315 -20.53 12.98 -22.74
N ARG A 316 -19.67 14.00 -22.77
CA ARG A 316 -20.12 15.35 -22.45
C ARG A 316 -21.15 15.65 -23.54
N LYS A 317 -22.42 15.31 -23.27
CA LYS A 317 -23.54 15.91 -23.98
C LYS A 317 -23.24 17.40 -23.94
N LYS A 318 -22.88 17.98 -25.08
CA LYS A 318 -22.90 19.43 -25.25
C LYS A 318 -24.31 19.81 -24.84
N GLY A 319 -24.45 20.45 -23.68
CA GLY A 319 -25.70 21.08 -23.31
C GLY A 319 -26.07 21.97 -24.48
N GLY A 320 -27.20 21.68 -25.12
CA GLY A 320 -27.76 22.57 -26.13
C GLY A 320 -27.93 23.96 -25.49
N PRO A 321 -27.86 25.04 -26.27
CA PRO A 321 -28.09 26.37 -25.75
C PRO A 321 -29.48 26.38 -25.10
N VAL A 322 -29.53 26.65 -23.81
CA VAL A 322 -30.78 27.01 -23.13
C VAL A 322 -31.16 28.38 -23.70
N ILE A 323 -31.92 28.37 -24.78
CA ILE A 323 -32.68 29.53 -25.22
C ILE A 323 -33.90 29.56 -24.32
N GLY A 324 -33.81 30.34 -23.26
CA GLY A 324 -34.93 30.83 -22.48
C GLY A 324 -34.84 32.34 -22.49
N ASP A 325 -35.62 32.96 -23.37
CA ASP A 325 -35.77 34.40 -23.50
C ASP A 325 -36.16 35.04 -22.16
N GLY A 326 -35.76 36.30 -22.03
CA GLY A 326 -35.71 37.03 -20.78
C GLY A 326 -37.04 37.36 -20.13
N ASP A 327 -36.93 37.76 -18.86
CA ASP A 327 -37.41 39.08 -18.49
C ASP A 327 -36.57 39.65 -17.35
N ALA A 328 -36.24 40.92 -17.51
CA ALA A 328 -35.44 41.72 -16.61
C ALA A 328 -36.33 42.44 -15.59
N SER A 329 -35.99 42.33 -14.30
CA SER A 329 -36.09 43.43 -13.31
C SER A 329 -35.44 42.94 -12.01
N ALA A 330 -34.25 43.40 -11.64
CA ALA A 330 -34.03 44.65 -10.92
C ALA A 330 -34.81 44.72 -9.59
N SER A 331 -34.16 44.38 -8.48
CA SER A 331 -34.14 45.22 -7.28
C SER A 331 -33.14 44.69 -6.26
N ALA A 332 -32.03 45.41 -6.14
CA ALA A 332 -31.20 45.41 -4.95
C ALA A 332 -31.97 46.07 -3.80
N SER A 333 -31.85 45.51 -2.59
CA SER A 333 -32.02 46.27 -1.36
C SER A 333 -31.15 45.67 -0.27
N ALA A 334 -30.04 46.35 -0.02
CA ALA A 334 -29.24 46.23 1.18
C ALA A 334 -30.01 46.81 2.37
N SER A 335 -29.88 46.18 3.55
CA SER A 335 -29.98 46.89 4.84
C SER A 335 -29.19 46.13 5.90
N ALA A 336 -28.09 46.73 6.32
CA ALA A 336 -27.33 46.39 7.51
C ALA A 336 -27.85 47.20 8.71
N SER A 337 -27.94 46.58 9.89
CA SER A 337 -27.82 47.21 11.24
C SER A 337 -27.96 46.10 12.29
N ALA A 338 -26.89 45.62 12.95
CA ALA A 338 -26.26 46.20 14.15
C ALA A 338 -27.22 46.40 15.34
N SER A 339 -27.10 45.57 16.39
CA SER A 339 -27.05 45.96 17.82
C SER A 339 -27.22 44.76 18.77
N ALA A 340 -26.14 44.44 19.49
CA ALA A 340 -26.18 44.02 20.91
C ALA A 340 -25.96 45.33 21.74
N PRO A 341 -26.07 45.42 23.10
CA PRO A 341 -25.72 44.37 24.07
C PRO A 341 -26.51 44.39 25.42
N GLU A 342 -26.01 43.59 26.37
CA GLU A 342 -25.84 43.91 27.80
C GLU A 342 -26.80 43.28 28.84
N ARG A 343 -26.24 42.35 29.65
CA ARG A 343 -26.30 42.48 31.11
C ARG A 343 -25.07 41.84 31.76
N ALA A 344 -24.32 42.71 32.41
CA ALA A 344 -23.13 42.45 33.20
C ALA A 344 -23.47 42.17 34.68
N LYS A 345 -22.42 41.68 35.37
CA LYS A 345 -21.96 41.97 36.75
C LYS A 345 -21.85 40.72 37.63
N ALA A 346 -20.85 40.56 38.49
CA ALA A 346 -19.55 41.21 38.73
C ALA A 346 -18.96 40.57 40.00
N SER A 347 -17.66 40.83 40.23
CA SER A 347 -16.97 40.89 41.54
C SER A 347 -16.38 39.55 42.05
N ALA A 348 -15.13 39.43 42.50
CA ALA A 348 -13.99 40.34 42.69
C ALA A 348 -12.72 39.44 42.82
N ALA A 349 -11.55 39.77 42.27
CA ALA A 349 -10.43 40.51 42.90
C ALA A 349 -9.90 39.83 44.19
N SER A 350 -8.60 39.66 44.50
CA SER A 350 -7.35 40.19 43.95
C SER A 350 -6.16 39.65 44.81
N GLN A 351 -5.00 39.43 44.16
CA GLN A 351 -3.61 39.58 44.65
C GLN A 351 -3.06 38.74 45.84
N SER A 352 -1.96 38.01 45.59
CA SER A 352 -0.59 38.34 46.06
C SER A 352 0.37 37.13 45.96
N SER A 353 1.55 37.37 45.38
CA SER A 353 2.82 36.62 45.61
C SER A 353 3.64 37.41 46.67
N PRO A 354 4.85 37.02 47.17
CA PRO A 354 5.79 35.99 46.68
C PRO A 354 6.59 35.22 47.78
N SER A 355 7.64 34.49 47.34
CA SER A 355 8.87 34.07 48.07
C SER A 355 8.69 32.98 49.16
N ASP A 356 9.59 32.01 49.41
CA ASP A 356 11.03 31.90 49.20
C ASP A 356 11.48 30.43 49.50
N SER A 357 12.62 30.04 48.93
CA SER A 357 13.63 29.06 49.44
C SER A 357 13.29 27.54 49.53
N LEU A 358 14.16 26.55 49.29
CA LEU A 358 15.63 26.40 49.26
C LEU A 358 16.03 25.24 48.32
N GLU A 359 17.04 25.45 47.49
CA GLU A 359 18.09 24.45 47.17
C GLU A 359 19.20 24.61 48.25
N PRO A 360 20.11 23.65 48.54
CA PRO A 360 21.12 23.20 47.56
C PRO A 360 21.73 21.77 47.78
N ASP A 361 22.75 21.49 46.96
CA ASP A 361 23.90 20.57 47.15
C ASP A 361 23.94 19.19 46.45
N SER A 362 24.54 19.24 45.26
CA SER A 362 25.46 18.25 44.63
C SER A 362 26.76 18.10 45.48
N PRO A 363 27.83 17.29 45.16
CA PRO A 363 28.20 16.60 43.90
C PRO A 363 29.01 15.25 44.06
N LEU A 364 29.57 14.74 42.93
CA LEU A 364 30.72 13.79 42.77
C LEU A 364 30.44 12.29 43.08
N LYS A 365 30.85 11.28 42.28
CA LYS A 365 32.11 11.08 41.53
C LYS A 365 31.98 9.86 40.58
N PRO A 366 32.71 9.79 39.46
CA PRO A 366 32.98 8.56 38.71
C PRO A 366 34.31 7.94 39.15
N ASP A 367 34.34 6.64 39.48
CA ASP A 367 35.59 5.90 39.69
C ASP A 367 35.79 4.88 38.54
N SER A 368 36.74 5.24 37.68
CA SER A 368 37.79 4.46 36.98
C SER A 368 37.67 2.95 36.73
N PRO A 369 38.15 2.47 35.55
CA PRO A 369 38.52 1.07 35.31
C PRO A 369 39.93 0.78 35.86
N LEU A 370 40.26 -0.48 36.20
CA LEU A 370 41.60 -1.10 36.07
C LEU A 370 41.66 -2.54 36.65
N LYS A 371 42.56 -3.34 36.05
CA LYS A 371 43.09 -4.69 36.38
C LYS A 371 42.37 -5.85 35.70
N GLU A 372 42.93 -6.55 34.70
CA GLU A 372 44.26 -7.20 34.57
C GLU A 372 44.44 -8.38 35.54
N GLU A 373 44.52 -9.58 34.94
CA GLU A 373 45.01 -10.91 35.38
C GLU A 373 44.00 -12.00 34.96
N ALA A 374 44.27 -12.83 33.95
CA ALA A 374 45.28 -13.90 33.83
C ALA A 374 44.63 -15.29 34.03
N SER A 375 45.03 -16.22 33.14
CA SER A 375 44.91 -17.68 33.26
C SER A 375 43.53 -18.31 32.99
N ILE A 376 43.42 -19.08 31.90
CA ILE A 376 43.37 -20.56 31.93
C ILE A 376 43.30 -21.07 30.48
N VAL A 377 44.38 -21.78 30.09
CA VAL A 377 44.57 -22.88 29.11
C VAL A 377 43.84 -22.83 27.77
#